data_AF-A0A1W5T795-F1
#
_entry.id   AF-A0A1W5T795-F1
#
_cell.length_a   1.000
_cell.length_b   1.000
_cell.length_c   1.000
_cell.angle_alpha   90.00
_cell.angle_beta   90.00
_cell.angle_gamma   90.00
#
_symmetry.space_group_name_H-M   'P 1'
#
loop_
_entity.id
_entity.type
_entity.pdbx_description
1 polymer ?
#
loop_
_entity_poly.entity_id
_entity_poly.type
_entity_poly.pdbx_seq_one_letter_code
_entity_poly.pdbx_strand_id
1 'polypeptide(L)'
;MPHSSLHPSIPRPRGRGAQKAALFLLVACLVALWGLGEQPDHILQNLVLHLASLQLGLLLKGACSLAEELCHIHSRYQGSCWRAVRASLGCPIRGGALLLLSSYFYCSLPNEVGLPVTWLLALLGLSQALSILLSLQDLTPAEVSAVCEQRNFNVAHGLAWSYYIGYLRLILPGLQARIQTYNQLHNNALRGAGSRRLYILFPLDCGVPDDLSVADPNIRFLHMLPQQSADRAGIKGRVYTNSVYELLENGQPAGACVLEYATPLQTLFAMSQDGRAGFSREDRLEQAKLFCRILEDILADTPQAQDNCRLIVYQEPAEGSSFSLSQEVLRHIRQEEKEEVTVYSSETSVVPGASTLSQEPELLISGMEMPLPLRTDVF
;
A
#
# COMPACT_ATOMS: atom_id res chain seq x y z
N MET A 1 25.62 -25.18 15.43
CA MET A 1 25.15 -24.21 14.41
C MET A 1 25.96 -22.95 14.60
N PRO A 2 26.67 -22.40 13.59
CA PRO A 2 27.42 -21.17 13.84
C PRO A 2 26.42 -20.03 14.09
N HIS A 3 26.75 -19.08 14.98
CA HIS A 3 25.90 -17.93 15.32
C HIS A 3 26.00 -16.84 14.24
N SER A 4 25.03 -15.91 14.17
CA SER A 4 25.27 -14.64 13.46
C SER A 4 26.51 -13.98 14.08
N SER A 5 27.43 -13.49 13.25
CA SER A 5 28.68 -12.87 13.73
C SER A 5 28.44 -11.56 14.49
N LEU A 6 27.24 -10.98 14.40
CA LEU A 6 26.85 -9.75 15.08
C LEU A 6 26.31 -10.02 16.50
N HIS A 7 25.27 -10.86 16.61
CA HIS A 7 24.68 -11.22 17.90
C HIS A 7 23.87 -12.53 17.81
N PRO A 8 23.91 -13.42 18.81
CA PRO A 8 23.20 -14.71 18.77
C PRO A 8 21.68 -14.63 18.59
N SER A 9 21.03 -13.53 18.99
CA SER A 9 19.58 -13.34 18.84
C SER A 9 19.14 -12.87 17.45
N ILE A 10 20.08 -12.46 16.58
CA ILE A 10 19.75 -11.99 15.23
C ILE A 10 19.47 -13.21 14.35
N PRO A 11 18.27 -13.33 13.75
CA PRO A 11 17.94 -14.46 12.92
C PRO A 11 18.82 -14.51 11.68
N ARG A 12 19.18 -15.73 11.25
CA ARG A 12 19.85 -15.95 9.97
C ARG A 12 18.81 -16.04 8.85
N PRO A 13 19.21 -15.74 7.59
CA PRO A 13 18.36 -15.98 6.44
C PRO A 13 17.86 -17.43 6.41
N ARG A 14 16.58 -17.61 6.07
CA ARG A 14 15.96 -18.93 5.96
C ARG A 14 16.65 -19.76 4.87
N GLY A 15 17.02 -20.99 5.22
CA GLY A 15 17.61 -21.96 4.29
C GLY A 15 16.60 -22.93 3.69
N ARG A 16 17.08 -23.90 2.89
CA ARG A 16 16.25 -24.94 2.24
C ARG A 16 15.90 -26.13 3.16
N GLY A 17 15.75 -25.89 4.47
CA GLY A 17 15.52 -26.95 5.46
C GLY A 17 14.23 -27.73 5.22
N ALA A 18 13.12 -27.01 4.98
CA ALA A 18 11.81 -27.60 4.74
C ALA A 18 11.79 -28.52 3.50
N GLN A 19 12.43 -28.12 2.40
CA GLN A 19 12.51 -28.93 1.18
C GLN A 19 13.24 -30.26 1.41
N LYS A 20 14.33 -30.24 2.18
CA LYS A 20 15.08 -31.47 2.51
C LYS A 20 14.27 -32.41 3.40
N ALA A 21 13.58 -31.87 4.40
CA ALA A 21 12.71 -32.65 5.28
C ALA A 21 11.53 -33.27 4.50
N ALA A 22 10.89 -32.50 3.62
CA ALA A 22 9.81 -32.99 2.76
C ALA A 22 10.28 -34.13 1.85
N LEU A 23 11.49 -34.04 1.27
CA LEU A 23 12.07 -35.12 0.46
C LEU A 23 12.30 -36.39 1.30
N PHE A 24 12.84 -36.25 2.51
CA PHE A 24 13.04 -37.39 3.40
C PHE A 24 11.71 -38.07 3.76
N LEU A 25 10.68 -37.28 4.10
CA LEU A 25 9.35 -37.79 4.41
C LEU A 25 8.73 -38.51 3.21
N LEU A 26 8.87 -37.96 2.00
CA LEU A 26 8.40 -38.59 0.76
C LEU A 26 9.03 -39.99 0.59
N VAL A 27 10.35 -40.10 0.74
CA VAL A 27 11.07 -41.38 0.61
C VAL A 27 10.60 -42.37 1.68
N ALA A 28 10.43 -41.93 2.92
CA ALA A 28 9.95 -42.79 4.00
C ALA A 28 8.54 -43.33 3.74
N CYS A 29 7.61 -42.49 3.26
CA CYS A 29 6.26 -42.91 2.89
C CYS A 29 6.26 -43.91 1.72
N LEU A 30 7.11 -43.70 0.71
CA LEU A 30 7.23 -44.63 -0.41
C LEU A 30 7.76 -46.01 0.02
N VAL A 31 8.73 -46.05 0.93
CA VAL A 31 9.24 -47.31 1.49
C VAL A 31 8.17 -48.02 2.32
N ALA A 32 7.39 -47.29 3.10
CA ALA A 32 6.29 -47.86 3.87
C ALA A 32 5.19 -48.45 2.98
N LEU A 33 4.79 -47.73 1.92
CA LEU A 33 3.83 -48.22 0.92
C LEU A 33 4.34 -49.47 0.20
N TRP A 34 5.64 -49.52 -0.14
CA TRP A 34 6.27 -50.71 -0.70
C TRP A 34 6.19 -51.91 0.24
N GLY A 35 6.39 -51.70 1.55
CA GLY A 35 6.30 -52.74 2.57
C GLY A 35 4.89 -53.29 2.82
N LEU A 36 3.84 -52.52 2.48
CA LEU A 36 2.43 -52.90 2.66
C LEU A 36 1.92 -53.84 1.55
N GLY A 37 2.64 -54.01 0.44
CA GLY A 37 2.33 -55.00 -0.59
C GLY A 37 1.09 -54.69 -1.46
N GLU A 38 0.60 -53.46 -1.41
CA GLU A 38 -0.53 -52.97 -2.22
C GLU A 38 -0.20 -52.97 -3.72
N GLN A 39 -1.19 -53.21 -4.58
CA GLN A 39 -0.98 -53.20 -6.02
C GLN A 39 -0.66 -51.79 -6.54
N PRO A 40 0.39 -51.63 -7.37
CA PRO A 40 0.87 -50.32 -7.80
C PRO A 40 -0.17 -49.56 -8.65
N ASP A 41 -1.02 -50.27 -9.38
CA ASP A 41 -2.01 -49.68 -10.28
C ASP A 41 -3.11 -48.91 -9.52
N HIS A 42 -3.61 -49.47 -8.41
CA HIS A 42 -4.60 -48.80 -7.56
C HIS A 42 -4.01 -47.60 -6.82
N ILE A 43 -2.76 -47.71 -6.35
CA ILE A 43 -2.04 -46.59 -5.72
C ILE A 43 -1.89 -45.44 -6.72
N LEU A 44 -1.46 -45.75 -7.95
CA LEU A 44 -1.24 -44.76 -9.00
C LEU A 44 -2.55 -44.08 -9.40
N GLN A 45 -3.64 -44.83 -9.56
CA GLN A 45 -4.96 -44.27 -9.90
C GLN A 45 -5.48 -43.30 -8.83
N ASN A 46 -5.40 -43.69 -7.56
CA ASN A 46 -5.82 -42.84 -6.44
C ASN A 46 -4.94 -41.59 -6.31
N LEU A 47 -3.64 -41.73 -6.52
CA LEU A 47 -2.70 -40.61 -6.51
C LEU A 47 -3.00 -39.62 -7.64
N VAL A 48 -3.26 -40.11 -8.86
CA VAL A 48 -3.62 -39.28 -10.01
C VAL A 48 -4.93 -38.53 -9.72
N LEU A 49 -5.96 -39.20 -9.22
CA LEU A 49 -7.24 -38.56 -8.89
C LEU A 49 -7.07 -37.48 -7.81
N HIS A 50 -6.27 -37.75 -6.78
CA HIS A 50 -5.96 -36.80 -5.72
C HIS A 50 -5.17 -35.59 -6.22
N LEU A 51 -4.16 -35.81 -7.07
CA LEU A 51 -3.41 -34.71 -7.67
C LEU A 51 -4.30 -33.88 -8.61
N ALA A 52 -5.17 -34.51 -9.39
CA ALA A 52 -6.13 -33.84 -10.27
C ALA A 52 -7.07 -32.94 -9.47
N SER A 53 -7.62 -33.44 -8.37
CA SER A 53 -8.53 -32.67 -7.51
C SER A 53 -7.81 -31.49 -6.83
N LEU A 54 -6.55 -31.67 -6.40
CA LEU A 54 -5.72 -30.59 -5.87
C LEU A 54 -5.49 -29.49 -6.93
N GLN A 55 -5.12 -29.86 -8.16
CA GLN A 55 -4.88 -28.88 -9.23
C GLN A 55 -6.16 -28.13 -9.61
N LEU A 56 -7.28 -28.85 -9.71
CA LEU A 56 -8.57 -28.23 -10.01
C LEU A 56 -9.02 -27.31 -8.88
N GLY A 57 -8.74 -27.66 -7.62
CA GLY A 57 -8.98 -26.80 -6.46
C GLY A 57 -8.16 -25.51 -6.50
N LEU A 58 -6.87 -25.59 -6.85
CA LEU A 58 -6.01 -24.41 -7.02
C LEU A 58 -6.50 -23.49 -8.15
N LEU A 59 -7.00 -24.07 -9.25
CA LEU A 59 -7.58 -23.29 -10.34
C LEU A 59 -8.87 -22.60 -9.93
N LEU A 60 -9.74 -23.29 -9.18
CA LEU A 60 -10.97 -22.69 -8.68
C LEU A 60 -10.67 -21.53 -7.71
N LYS A 61 -9.70 -21.71 -6.81
CA LYS A 61 -9.20 -20.62 -5.96
C LYS A 61 -8.70 -19.45 -6.80
N GLY A 62 -7.86 -19.72 -7.81
CA GLY A 62 -7.35 -18.71 -8.72
C GLY A 62 -8.45 -17.98 -9.48
N ALA A 63 -9.52 -18.66 -9.87
CA ALA A 63 -10.70 -18.06 -10.50
C ALA A 63 -11.49 -17.18 -9.53
N CYS A 64 -11.67 -17.60 -8.28
CA CYS A 64 -12.28 -16.78 -7.24
C CYS A 64 -11.46 -15.52 -6.95
N SER A 65 -10.14 -15.64 -6.80
CA SER A 65 -9.25 -14.48 -6.62
C SER A 65 -9.23 -13.58 -7.85
N LEU A 66 -9.30 -14.14 -9.06
CA LEU A 66 -9.41 -13.36 -10.28
C LEU A 66 -10.70 -12.53 -10.30
N ALA A 67 -11.82 -13.04 -9.77
CA ALA A 67 -13.08 -12.30 -9.74
C ALA A 67 -12.94 -10.95 -9.01
N GLU A 68 -12.19 -10.91 -7.91
CA GLU A 68 -11.87 -9.67 -7.18
C GLU A 68 -10.88 -8.80 -7.97
N GLU A 69 -9.81 -9.40 -8.52
CA GLU A 69 -8.79 -8.67 -9.27
C GLU A 69 -9.33 -8.05 -10.59
N LEU A 70 -10.43 -8.56 -11.15
CA LEU A 70 -11.11 -7.96 -12.30
C LEU A 70 -11.64 -6.55 -11.99
N CYS A 71 -11.97 -6.24 -10.73
CA CYS A 71 -12.37 -4.89 -10.30
C CYS A 71 -11.18 -3.90 -10.32
N HIS A 72 -9.95 -4.40 -10.38
CA HIS A 72 -8.72 -3.61 -10.28
C HIS A 72 -7.87 -3.62 -11.56
N ILE A 73 -8.43 -4.02 -12.71
CA ILE A 73 -7.71 -4.08 -14.00
C ILE A 73 -7.05 -2.75 -14.36
N HIS A 74 -7.79 -1.65 -14.23
CA HIS A 74 -7.30 -0.33 -14.63
C HIS A 74 -6.24 0.21 -13.66
N SER A 75 -6.46 0.06 -12.34
CA SER A 75 -5.59 0.64 -11.30
C SER A 75 -4.32 -0.18 -11.02
N ARG A 76 -4.42 -1.52 -11.05
CA ARG A 76 -3.31 -2.45 -10.74
C ARG A 76 -2.63 -3.00 -11.99
N TYR A 77 -3.39 -3.35 -13.03
CA TYR A 77 -2.87 -4.06 -14.21
C TYR A 77 -2.76 -3.21 -15.49
N GLN A 78 -2.89 -1.88 -15.37
CA GLN A 78 -2.77 -0.94 -16.49
C GLN A 78 -3.72 -1.26 -17.66
N GLY A 79 -4.95 -1.69 -17.35
CA GLY A 79 -5.95 -2.04 -18.37
C GLY A 79 -5.80 -3.44 -18.96
N SER A 80 -4.76 -4.21 -18.59
CA SER A 80 -4.49 -5.51 -19.21
C SER A 80 -5.13 -6.68 -18.44
N CYS A 81 -6.19 -7.27 -19.01
CA CYS A 81 -6.84 -8.45 -18.46
C CYS A 81 -5.90 -9.67 -18.37
N TRP A 82 -5.04 -9.87 -19.38
CA TRP A 82 -4.09 -11.00 -19.36
C TRP A 82 -3.08 -10.92 -18.22
N ARG A 83 -2.64 -9.71 -17.83
CA ARG A 83 -1.76 -9.53 -16.68
C ARG A 83 -2.46 -9.91 -15.37
N ALA A 84 -3.74 -9.55 -15.22
CA ALA A 84 -4.55 -9.97 -14.06
C ALA A 84 -4.68 -11.49 -14.00
N VAL A 85 -5.05 -12.15 -15.10
CA VAL A 85 -5.13 -13.62 -15.18
C VAL A 85 -3.81 -14.28 -14.81
N ARG A 86 -2.69 -13.79 -15.35
CA ARG A 86 -1.35 -14.31 -15.05
C ARG A 86 -0.95 -14.09 -13.58
N ALA A 87 -1.35 -12.97 -12.97
CA ALA A 87 -1.09 -12.70 -11.56
C ALA A 87 -1.90 -13.62 -10.64
N SER A 88 -3.20 -13.81 -10.94
CA SER A 88 -4.11 -14.62 -10.10
C SER A 88 -3.90 -16.14 -10.26
N LEU A 89 -3.60 -16.63 -11.47
CA LEU A 89 -3.42 -18.07 -11.75
C LEU A 89 -1.93 -18.49 -11.81
N GLY A 90 -0.98 -17.54 -11.72
CA GLY A 90 0.45 -17.81 -11.82
C GLY A 90 0.88 -18.25 -13.22
N CYS A 91 1.38 -19.49 -13.34
CA CYS A 91 1.76 -20.08 -14.63
C CYS A 91 0.65 -21.01 -15.13
N PRO A 92 -0.36 -20.51 -15.89
CA PRO A 92 -1.52 -21.31 -16.30
C PRO A 92 -1.12 -22.53 -17.15
N ILE A 93 0.00 -22.44 -17.88
CA ILE A 93 0.54 -23.52 -18.71
C ILE A 93 0.90 -24.75 -17.86
N ARG A 94 1.50 -24.55 -16.68
CA ARG A 94 1.88 -25.66 -15.79
C ARG A 94 0.64 -26.35 -15.22
N GLY A 95 -0.35 -25.57 -14.79
CA GLY A 95 -1.62 -26.10 -14.29
C GLY A 95 -2.39 -26.85 -15.39
N GLY A 96 -2.47 -26.28 -16.60
CA GLY A 96 -3.09 -26.92 -17.75
C GLY A 96 -2.40 -28.22 -18.16
N ALA A 97 -1.07 -28.25 -18.19
CA ALA A 97 -0.32 -29.48 -18.48
C ALA A 97 -0.56 -30.58 -17.43
N LEU A 98 -0.60 -30.22 -16.14
CA LEU A 98 -0.90 -31.17 -15.07
C LEU A 98 -2.33 -31.70 -15.13
N LEU A 99 -3.31 -30.86 -15.48
CA LEU A 99 -4.69 -31.29 -15.71
C LEU A 99 -4.81 -32.24 -16.90
N LEU A 100 -4.17 -31.93 -18.03
CA LEU A 100 -4.16 -32.80 -19.21
C LEU A 100 -3.53 -34.16 -18.91
N LEU A 101 -2.42 -34.16 -18.19
CA LEU A 101 -1.77 -35.38 -17.74
C LEU A 101 -2.68 -36.21 -16.83
N SER A 102 -3.37 -35.55 -15.89
CA SER A 102 -4.31 -36.20 -14.97
C SER A 102 -5.52 -36.80 -15.72
N SER A 103 -6.04 -36.09 -16.71
CA SER A 103 -7.13 -36.55 -17.58
C SER A 103 -6.71 -37.77 -18.42
N TYR A 104 -5.50 -37.74 -18.98
CA TYR A 104 -4.93 -38.86 -19.73
C TYR A 104 -4.82 -40.13 -18.87
N PHE A 105 -4.28 -40.02 -17.66
CA PHE A 105 -4.16 -41.17 -16.74
C PHE A 105 -5.52 -41.66 -16.26
N TYR A 106 -6.49 -40.77 -16.01
CA TYR A 106 -7.85 -41.13 -15.63
C TYR A 106 -8.57 -41.95 -16.72
N CYS A 107 -8.42 -41.57 -17.99
CA CYS A 107 -9.02 -42.30 -19.12
C CYS A 107 -8.30 -43.62 -19.46
N SER A 108 -7.01 -43.73 -19.11
CA SER A 108 -6.17 -44.89 -19.46
C SER A 108 -6.21 -46.00 -18.42
N LEU A 109 -6.62 -45.72 -17.18
CA LEU A 109 -6.71 -46.69 -16.09
C LEU A 109 -8.15 -47.22 -15.96
N PRO A 110 -8.35 -48.54 -15.75
CA PRO A 110 -9.67 -49.12 -15.59
C PRO A 110 -10.39 -48.52 -14.37
N ASN A 111 -11.57 -47.94 -14.58
CA ASN A 111 -12.33 -47.29 -13.53
C ASN A 111 -13.35 -48.28 -12.93
N GLU A 112 -12.98 -48.91 -11.82
CA GLU A 112 -13.84 -49.86 -11.08
C GLU A 112 -14.90 -49.15 -10.19
N VAL A 113 -14.80 -47.82 -10.02
CA VAL A 113 -15.68 -47.06 -9.12
C VAL A 113 -16.75 -46.30 -9.91
N GLY A 114 -18.00 -46.75 -9.77
CA GLY A 114 -19.18 -46.19 -10.46
C GLY A 114 -19.66 -44.81 -9.97
N LEU A 115 -18.81 -43.99 -9.37
CA LEU A 115 -19.20 -42.63 -8.94
C LEU A 115 -19.12 -41.67 -10.14
N PRO A 116 -20.19 -40.96 -10.51
CA PRO A 116 -20.16 -40.07 -11.67
C PRO A 116 -19.23 -38.87 -11.41
N VAL A 117 -18.38 -38.57 -12.39
CA VAL A 117 -17.42 -37.46 -12.37
C VAL A 117 -18.07 -36.13 -12.00
N THR A 118 -19.33 -35.93 -12.39
CA THR A 118 -20.12 -34.72 -12.07
C THR A 118 -20.33 -34.54 -10.56
N TRP A 119 -20.52 -35.62 -9.80
CA TRP A 119 -20.66 -35.56 -8.35
C TRP A 119 -19.34 -35.23 -7.66
N LEU A 120 -18.24 -35.81 -8.15
CA LEU A 120 -16.89 -35.50 -7.65
C LEU A 120 -16.55 -34.02 -7.86
N LEU A 121 -16.89 -33.46 -9.03
CA LEU A 121 -16.70 -32.03 -9.32
C LEU A 121 -17.56 -31.15 -8.42
N ALA A 122 -18.82 -31.52 -8.16
CA ALA A 122 -19.70 -30.79 -7.26
C ALA A 122 -19.18 -30.78 -5.82
N LEU A 123 -18.75 -31.93 -5.30
CA LEU A 123 -18.15 -32.05 -3.97
C LEU A 123 -16.84 -31.26 -3.87
N LEU A 124 -16.00 -31.31 -4.90
CA LEU A 124 -14.76 -30.53 -4.95
C LEU A 124 -15.06 -29.03 -4.91
N GLY A 125 -16.01 -28.57 -5.73
CA GLY A 125 -16.46 -27.18 -5.73
C GLY A 125 -16.96 -26.73 -4.35
N LEU A 126 -17.81 -27.54 -3.71
CA LEU A 126 -18.29 -27.29 -2.35
C LEU A 126 -17.13 -27.21 -1.34
N SER A 127 -16.19 -28.15 -1.40
CA SER A 127 -15.05 -28.21 -0.47
C SER A 127 -14.14 -26.98 -0.59
N GLN A 128 -13.93 -26.47 -1.81
CA GLN A 128 -13.12 -25.28 -2.05
C GLN A 128 -13.86 -24.01 -1.66
N ALA A 129 -15.17 -23.92 -1.95
CA ALA A 129 -16.00 -22.81 -1.50
C ALA A 129 -15.99 -22.70 0.03
N LEU A 130 -16.16 -23.83 0.74
CA LEU A 130 -16.04 -23.89 2.20
C LEU A 130 -14.64 -23.48 2.67
N SER A 131 -13.58 -23.97 2.00
CA SER A 131 -12.20 -23.64 2.37
C SER A 131 -11.90 -22.14 2.25
N ILE A 132 -12.43 -21.48 1.21
CA ILE A 132 -12.29 -20.03 1.00
C ILE A 132 -13.12 -19.28 2.05
N LEU A 133 -14.39 -19.65 2.24
CA LEU A 133 -15.28 -18.98 3.18
C LEU A 133 -14.80 -19.07 4.63
N LEU A 134 -14.21 -20.20 5.01
CA LEU A 134 -13.65 -20.45 6.33
C LEU A 134 -12.18 -20.00 6.46
N SER A 135 -11.59 -19.41 5.40
CA SER A 135 -10.20 -18.93 5.37
C SER A 135 -9.17 -20.01 5.76
N LEU A 136 -9.42 -21.27 5.40
CA LEU A 136 -8.55 -22.42 5.76
C LEU A 136 -7.22 -22.44 5.00
N GLN A 137 -7.04 -21.52 4.04
CA GLN A 137 -5.89 -21.48 3.15
C GLN A 137 -5.08 -20.18 3.29
N ASP A 138 -5.26 -19.48 4.41
CA ASP A 138 -4.44 -18.33 4.75
C ASP A 138 -3.00 -18.74 5.05
N LEU A 139 -2.06 -17.86 4.70
CA LEU A 139 -0.65 -18.12 4.95
C LEU A 139 -0.38 -18.06 6.46
N THR A 140 0.44 -18.98 6.94
CA THR A 140 0.92 -18.94 8.32
C THR A 140 1.82 -17.72 8.54
N PRO A 141 1.93 -17.19 9.78
CA PRO A 141 2.83 -16.07 10.07
C PRO A 141 4.28 -16.31 9.64
N ALA A 142 4.74 -17.57 9.68
CA ALA A 142 6.07 -17.95 9.23
C ALA A 142 6.24 -17.83 7.70
N GLU A 143 5.21 -18.16 6.93
CA GLU A 143 5.21 -18.01 5.48
C GLU A 143 5.10 -16.55 5.06
N VAL A 144 4.23 -15.76 5.72
CA VAL A 144 4.14 -14.31 5.50
C VAL A 144 5.50 -13.64 5.77
N SER A 145 6.12 -13.96 6.92
CA SER A 145 7.46 -13.46 7.24
C SER A 145 8.52 -13.89 6.22
N ALA A 146 8.43 -15.12 5.69
CA ALA A 146 9.35 -15.57 4.65
C ALA A 146 9.17 -14.78 3.34
N VAL A 147 7.93 -14.48 2.94
CA VAL A 147 7.63 -13.66 1.77
C VAL A 147 8.16 -12.23 1.96
N CYS A 148 7.88 -11.62 3.12
CA CYS A 148 8.34 -10.27 3.44
C CYS A 148 9.88 -10.15 3.45
N GLU A 149 10.58 -11.11 4.05
CA GLU A 149 12.05 -11.15 4.09
C GLU A 149 12.67 -11.40 2.71
N GLN A 150 12.07 -12.28 1.90
CA GLN A 150 12.63 -12.62 0.58
C GLN A 150 12.46 -11.51 -0.44
N ARG A 151 11.37 -10.74 -0.35
CA ARG A 151 11.00 -9.74 -1.35
C ARG A 151 11.10 -8.29 -0.86
N ASN A 152 11.63 -8.06 0.34
CA ASN A 152 11.81 -6.73 0.92
C ASN A 152 10.52 -5.87 0.95
N PHE A 153 9.37 -6.50 1.20
CA PHE A 153 8.05 -5.85 1.01
C PHE A 153 7.63 -4.83 2.09
N ASN A 154 8.46 -4.59 3.10
CA ASN A 154 8.11 -3.72 4.23
C ASN A 154 8.66 -2.28 4.08
N VAL A 155 9.26 -1.95 2.95
CA VAL A 155 9.92 -0.65 2.74
C VAL A 155 8.91 0.50 2.77
N ALA A 156 7.82 0.40 2.01
CA ALA A 156 6.81 1.46 1.94
C ALA A 156 6.21 1.82 3.32
N HIS A 157 5.91 0.81 4.16
CA HIS A 157 5.42 1.03 5.53
C HIS A 157 6.44 1.78 6.38
N GLY A 158 7.70 1.33 6.38
CA GLY A 158 8.76 1.99 7.13
C GLY A 158 8.97 3.44 6.69
N LEU A 159 8.96 3.69 5.38
CA LEU A 159 9.09 5.04 4.81
C LEU A 159 7.90 5.95 5.16
N ALA A 160 6.67 5.45 5.11
CA ALA A 160 5.47 6.21 5.47
C ALA A 160 5.51 6.65 6.94
N TRP A 161 5.74 5.72 7.86
CA TRP A 161 5.83 6.03 9.29
C TRP A 161 7.03 6.91 9.61
N SER A 162 8.19 6.67 8.98
CA SER A 162 9.36 7.53 9.16
C SER A 162 9.10 8.96 8.69
N TYR A 163 8.43 9.14 7.55
CA TYR A 163 8.10 10.45 7.02
C TYR A 163 7.05 11.16 7.88
N TYR A 164 6.02 10.44 8.32
CA TYR A 164 5.01 10.98 9.19
C TYR A 164 5.58 11.39 10.56
N ILE A 165 6.19 10.46 11.30
CA ILE A 165 6.68 10.72 12.67
C ILE A 165 7.92 11.63 12.66
N GLY A 166 8.84 11.39 11.74
CA GLY A 166 10.12 12.08 11.67
C GLY A 166 10.04 13.49 11.08
N TYR A 167 8.95 13.81 10.37
CA TYR A 167 8.82 15.09 9.67
C TYR A 167 7.41 15.69 9.74
N LEU A 168 6.36 15.05 9.19
CA LEU A 168 5.03 15.69 9.09
C LEU A 168 4.43 16.05 10.46
N ARG A 169 4.53 15.13 11.43
CA ARG A 169 4.08 15.36 12.82
C ARG A 169 4.82 16.51 13.50
N LEU A 170 5.96 16.93 12.98
CA LEU A 170 6.73 18.06 13.50
C LEU A 170 6.40 19.35 12.78
N ILE A 171 6.36 19.31 11.44
CA ILE A 171 6.28 20.51 10.61
C ILE A 171 4.85 21.04 10.44
N LEU A 172 3.84 20.17 10.53
CA LEU A 172 2.44 20.55 10.36
C LEU A 172 1.89 21.34 11.56
N PRO A 173 2.15 20.97 12.82
CA PRO A 173 1.78 21.82 13.94
C PRO A 173 2.44 23.19 13.84
N GLY A 174 1.62 24.25 13.86
CA GLY A 174 2.10 25.64 13.73
C GLY A 174 2.35 26.11 12.29
N LEU A 175 2.06 25.29 11.26
CA LEU A 175 2.14 25.71 9.85
C LEU A 175 1.29 26.96 9.59
N GLN A 176 0.05 27.00 10.07
CA GLN A 176 -0.84 28.16 9.90
C GLN A 176 -0.25 29.44 10.49
N ALA A 177 0.36 29.36 11.68
CA ALA A 177 1.01 30.51 12.30
C ALA A 177 2.20 31.01 11.46
N ARG A 178 3.01 30.09 10.92
CA ARG A 178 4.14 30.44 10.03
C ARG A 178 3.66 31.09 8.73
N ILE A 179 2.55 30.61 8.15
CA ILE A 179 1.91 31.20 6.97
C ILE A 179 1.35 32.60 7.28
N GLN A 180 0.74 32.80 8.45
CA GLN A 180 0.26 34.12 8.89
C GLN A 180 1.42 35.11 9.04
N THR A 181 2.52 34.72 9.70
CA THR A 181 3.72 35.56 9.81
C THR A 181 4.32 35.87 8.44
N TYR A 182 4.39 34.89 7.55
CA TYR A 182 4.84 35.10 6.16
C TYR A 182 3.96 36.12 5.44
N ASN A 183 2.65 36.00 5.55
CA ASN A 183 1.70 36.90 4.91
C ASN A 183 1.83 38.36 5.41
N GLN A 184 2.13 38.57 6.69
CA GLN A 184 2.41 39.91 7.23
C GLN A 184 3.66 40.55 6.61
N LEU A 185 4.67 39.74 6.29
CA LEU A 185 5.94 40.20 5.72
C LEU A 185 5.91 40.35 4.19
N HIS A 186 5.08 39.55 3.51
CA HIS A 186 5.09 39.42 2.05
C HIS A 186 3.77 39.84 1.41
N ASN A 187 3.14 40.90 1.93
CA ASN A 187 1.92 41.51 1.38
C ASN A 187 0.80 40.48 1.12
N ASN A 188 0.59 39.56 2.06
CA ASN A 188 -0.36 38.46 1.93
C ASN A 188 -0.17 37.70 0.60
N ALA A 189 1.03 37.17 0.30
CA ALA A 189 1.24 36.41 -0.93
C ALA A 189 0.43 35.09 -0.97
N LEU A 190 0.12 34.50 0.19
CA LEU A 190 -0.74 33.30 0.33
C LEU A 190 -2.17 33.71 0.71
N ARG A 191 -2.84 34.45 -0.19
CA ARG A 191 -4.25 34.91 -0.09
C ARG A 191 -5.20 33.83 -0.60
N GLY A 192 -5.52 32.85 0.23
CA GLY A 192 -6.56 31.87 -0.11
C GLY A 192 -6.61 30.74 0.88
N ALA A 193 -7.79 30.13 1.00
CA ALA A 193 -7.99 28.88 1.73
C ALA A 193 -7.05 27.79 1.20
N GLY A 194 -7.01 27.63 -0.13
CA GLY A 194 -6.13 26.65 -0.77
C GLY A 194 -4.65 26.99 -0.58
N SER A 195 -4.28 28.27 -0.55
CA SER A 195 -2.87 28.69 -0.40
C SER A 195 -2.31 28.47 1.02
N ARG A 196 -3.14 28.08 2.00
CA ARG A 196 -2.75 27.92 3.42
C ARG A 196 -2.37 26.49 3.81
N ARG A 197 -2.20 25.59 2.83
CA ARG A 197 -1.85 24.20 3.06
C ARG A 197 -0.44 23.89 2.57
N LEU A 198 0.16 22.84 3.13
CA LEU A 198 1.39 22.24 2.60
C LEU A 198 1.03 21.25 1.49
N TYR A 199 1.40 21.56 0.25
CA TYR A 199 1.25 20.64 -0.87
C TYR A 199 2.49 19.76 -1.02
N ILE A 200 2.28 18.45 -1.00
CA ILE A 200 3.34 17.46 -1.08
C ILE A 200 3.18 16.68 -2.37
N LEU A 201 4.21 16.72 -3.21
CA LEU A 201 4.24 16.09 -4.53
C LEU A 201 4.71 14.63 -4.43
N PHE A 202 3.95 13.73 -5.05
CA PHE A 202 4.24 12.29 -5.14
C PHE A 202 4.32 11.84 -6.60
N PRO A 203 5.45 12.08 -7.29
CA PRO A 203 5.70 11.51 -8.61
C PRO A 203 5.84 9.98 -8.51
N LEU A 204 4.93 9.22 -9.11
CA LEU A 204 4.89 7.75 -9.02
C LEU A 204 6.06 7.07 -9.74
N ASP A 205 6.75 7.77 -10.63
CA ASP A 205 8.00 7.30 -11.23
C ASP A 205 9.20 7.44 -10.28
N CYS A 206 9.02 8.10 -9.13
CA CYS A 206 10.01 8.47 -8.12
C CYS A 206 11.11 9.43 -8.63
N GLY A 207 10.88 10.12 -9.74
CA GLY A 207 11.75 11.20 -10.20
C GLY A 207 11.58 12.42 -9.31
N VAL A 208 12.55 12.71 -8.44
CA VAL A 208 12.51 13.85 -7.52
C VAL A 208 13.67 14.78 -7.86
N PRO A 209 13.47 15.81 -8.71
CA PRO A 209 14.50 16.82 -8.97
C PRO A 209 14.71 17.70 -7.74
N ASP A 210 15.94 18.21 -7.58
CA ASP A 210 16.31 19.07 -6.45
C ASP A 210 15.70 20.48 -6.58
N ASP A 211 15.39 20.92 -7.80
CA ASP A 211 14.80 22.24 -8.09
C ASP A 211 13.47 22.07 -8.84
N LEU A 212 12.38 22.56 -8.23
CA LEU A 212 11.04 22.57 -8.80
C LEU A 212 10.94 23.43 -10.06
N SER A 213 11.77 24.47 -10.20
CA SER A 213 11.81 25.30 -11.41
C SER A 213 12.42 24.57 -12.62
N VAL A 214 13.19 23.50 -12.39
CA VAL A 214 13.67 22.60 -13.45
C VAL A 214 12.57 21.63 -13.88
N ALA A 215 11.71 21.20 -12.94
CA ALA A 215 10.58 20.31 -13.23
C ALA A 215 9.51 21.01 -14.09
N ASP A 216 9.17 22.26 -13.75
CA ASP A 216 8.26 23.09 -14.56
C ASP A 216 8.67 24.58 -14.41
N PRO A 217 9.05 25.28 -15.49
CA PRO A 217 9.50 26.68 -15.44
C PRO A 217 8.40 27.66 -14.99
N ASN A 218 7.13 27.23 -14.98
CA ASN A 218 6.02 28.00 -14.43
C ASN A 218 5.94 27.93 -12.91
N ILE A 219 6.78 27.10 -12.25
CA ILE A 219 6.92 27.05 -10.79
C ILE A 219 8.15 27.86 -10.42
N ARG A 220 7.93 29.00 -9.75
CA ARG A 220 9.01 29.94 -9.40
C ARG A 220 9.16 30.04 -7.90
N PHE A 221 10.37 29.80 -7.41
CA PHE A 221 10.68 30.03 -6.01
C PHE A 221 10.47 31.52 -5.66
N LEU A 222 9.70 31.76 -4.60
CA LEU A 222 9.57 33.09 -4.01
C LEU A 222 10.52 33.20 -2.82
N HIS A 223 10.15 32.59 -1.72
CA HIS A 223 10.76 32.79 -0.40
C HIS A 223 10.61 31.53 0.47
N MET A 224 11.33 31.50 1.58
CA MET A 224 11.14 30.47 2.61
C MET A 224 10.07 30.91 3.60
N LEU A 225 9.28 29.96 4.12
CA LEU A 225 8.50 30.21 5.32
C LEU A 225 9.41 30.46 6.53
N PRO A 226 8.93 31.19 7.55
CA PRO A 226 9.62 31.31 8.84
C PRO A 226 10.06 29.94 9.36
N GLN A 227 11.30 29.88 9.84
CA GLN A 227 11.92 28.62 10.23
C GLN A 227 11.25 28.02 11.47
N GLN A 228 11.14 26.70 11.50
CA GLN A 228 10.82 25.96 12.71
C GLN A 228 12.08 25.26 13.19
N SER A 229 12.41 25.37 14.48
CA SER A 229 13.55 24.67 15.07
C SER A 229 13.15 23.85 16.28
N ALA A 230 13.79 22.70 16.45
CA ALA A 230 13.59 21.84 17.61
C ALA A 230 14.84 21.00 17.89
N ASP A 231 15.07 20.65 19.16
CA ASP A 231 16.11 19.69 19.51
C ASP A 231 15.63 18.26 19.20
N ARG A 232 16.38 17.50 18.40
CA ARG A 232 15.98 16.14 17.99
C ARG A 232 17.18 15.21 17.87
N ALA A 233 17.06 14.00 18.43
CA ALA A 233 18.07 12.94 18.32
C ALA A 233 19.50 13.41 18.67
N GLY A 234 19.64 14.28 19.68
CA GLY A 234 20.93 14.84 20.09
C GLY A 234 21.42 16.05 19.27
N ILE A 235 20.69 16.45 18.22
CA ILE A 235 20.97 17.64 17.42
C ILE A 235 20.24 18.84 18.04
N LYS A 236 21.00 19.83 18.50
CA LYS A 236 20.47 21.08 19.04
C LYS A 236 20.05 22.02 17.92
N GLY A 237 18.87 22.63 18.06
CA GLY A 237 18.37 23.63 17.11
C GLY A 237 18.22 23.11 15.68
N ARG A 238 17.79 21.84 15.49
CA ARG A 238 17.56 21.29 14.16
C ARG A 238 16.48 22.11 13.46
N VAL A 239 16.82 22.67 12.29
CA VAL A 239 15.94 23.55 11.51
C VAL A 239 15.15 22.75 10.48
N TYR A 240 13.86 23.05 10.40
CA TYR A 240 12.95 22.59 9.37
C TYR A 240 12.43 23.80 8.58
N THR A 241 12.44 23.68 7.26
CA THR A 241 12.11 24.77 6.35
C THR A 241 11.16 24.30 5.27
N ASN A 242 10.22 25.14 4.90
CA ASN A 242 9.35 24.93 3.74
C ASN A 242 9.52 26.12 2.77
N SER A 243 9.39 25.84 1.49
CA SER A 243 9.56 26.81 0.41
C SER A 243 8.19 27.26 -0.12
N VAL A 244 8.07 28.55 -0.42
CA VAL A 244 6.89 29.14 -1.06
C VAL A 244 7.20 29.36 -2.53
N TYR A 245 6.28 28.92 -3.39
CA TYR A 245 6.39 29.04 -4.84
C TYR A 245 5.22 29.83 -5.42
N GLU A 246 5.51 30.63 -6.44
CA GLU A 246 4.54 31.24 -7.35
C GLU A 246 4.30 30.30 -8.54
N LEU A 247 3.05 30.16 -8.93
CA LEU A 247 2.61 29.35 -10.06
C LEU A 247 2.12 30.27 -11.17
N LEU A 248 2.65 30.09 -12.38
CA LEU A 248 2.28 30.87 -13.55
C LEU A 248 1.28 30.15 -14.44
N GLU A 249 0.32 30.89 -14.98
CA GLU A 249 -0.58 30.46 -16.05
C GLU A 249 -0.49 31.50 -17.17
N ASN A 250 -0.11 31.06 -18.38
CA ASN A 250 0.14 31.96 -19.52
C ASN A 250 1.15 33.08 -19.23
N GLY A 251 2.17 32.79 -18.39
CA GLY A 251 3.21 33.74 -18.00
C GLY A 251 2.78 34.79 -16.96
N GLN A 252 1.56 34.69 -16.42
CA GLN A 252 1.06 35.56 -15.35
C GLN A 252 0.90 34.78 -14.03
N PRO A 253 1.14 35.40 -12.86
CA PRO A 253 0.88 34.78 -11.57
C PRO A 253 -0.58 34.35 -11.42
N ALA A 254 -0.80 33.06 -11.16
CA ALA A 254 -2.13 32.46 -11.02
C ALA A 254 -2.39 31.95 -9.59
N GLY A 255 -1.35 31.75 -8.80
CA GLY A 255 -1.44 31.34 -7.40
C GLY A 255 -0.08 31.24 -6.73
N ALA A 256 -0.08 31.09 -5.40
CA ALA A 256 1.12 30.79 -4.64
C ALA A 256 0.81 29.73 -3.58
N CYS A 257 1.79 28.87 -3.28
CA CYS A 257 1.59 27.80 -2.31
C CYS A 257 2.90 27.39 -1.64
N VAL A 258 2.77 26.68 -0.51
CA VAL A 258 3.88 25.97 0.12
C VAL A 258 3.97 24.61 -0.54
N LEU A 259 5.09 24.31 -1.21
CA LEU A 259 5.22 23.14 -2.08
C LEU A 259 6.53 22.40 -1.81
N GLU A 260 6.48 21.07 -1.76
CA GLU A 260 7.67 20.23 -1.62
C GLU A 260 7.44 18.82 -2.20
N TYR A 261 8.53 18.09 -2.44
CA TYR A 261 8.47 16.67 -2.80
C TYR A 261 8.46 15.78 -1.57
N ALA A 262 7.78 14.63 -1.67
CA ALA A 262 7.90 13.56 -0.69
C ALA A 262 9.30 12.93 -0.75
N THR A 263 10.17 13.32 0.18
CA THR A 263 11.58 12.87 0.26
C THR A 263 11.77 11.34 0.18
N PRO A 264 10.91 10.48 0.78
CA PRO A 264 11.09 9.04 0.69
C PRO A 264 11.07 8.46 -0.74
N LEU A 265 10.45 9.15 -1.69
CA LEU A 265 10.45 8.70 -3.10
C LEU A 265 11.85 8.72 -3.70
N GLN A 266 12.69 9.69 -3.34
CA GLN A 266 14.09 9.72 -3.75
C GLN A 266 14.87 8.50 -3.21
N THR A 267 14.51 8.03 -2.00
CA THR A 267 15.09 6.80 -1.42
C THR A 267 14.69 5.58 -2.24
N LEU A 268 13.41 5.45 -2.62
CA LEU A 268 12.95 4.36 -3.49
C LEU A 268 13.62 4.41 -4.87
N PHE A 269 13.84 5.60 -5.42
CA PHE A 269 14.58 5.77 -6.66
C PHE A 269 16.02 5.27 -6.51
N ALA A 270 16.75 5.73 -5.49
CA ALA A 270 18.13 5.31 -5.24
C ALA A 270 18.25 3.79 -5.01
N MET A 271 17.32 3.19 -4.27
CA MET A 271 17.26 1.73 -4.08
C MET A 271 17.13 0.98 -5.41
N SER A 272 16.36 1.52 -6.36
CA SER A 272 16.19 0.89 -7.68
C SER A 272 17.40 1.02 -8.60
N GLN A 273 18.29 1.98 -8.32
CA GLN A 273 19.54 2.16 -9.08
C GLN A 273 20.68 1.29 -8.53
N ASP A 274 20.61 0.86 -7.27
CA ASP A 274 21.60 -0.05 -6.69
C ASP A 274 21.21 -1.51 -6.94
N GLY A 275 21.89 -2.14 -7.91
CA GLY A 275 21.64 -3.54 -8.27
C GLY A 275 21.79 -4.54 -7.11
N ARG A 276 22.47 -4.17 -6.02
CA ARG A 276 22.60 -5.02 -4.81
C ARG A 276 21.31 -5.10 -4.00
N ALA A 277 20.43 -4.09 -4.11
CA ALA A 277 19.15 -4.08 -3.43
C ALA A 277 18.16 -5.08 -4.02
N GLY A 278 18.38 -5.53 -5.27
CA GLY A 278 17.45 -6.41 -5.98
C GLY A 278 16.07 -5.79 -6.16
N PHE A 279 16.01 -4.46 -6.25
CA PHE A 279 14.78 -3.67 -6.27
C PHE A 279 14.50 -3.18 -7.68
N SER A 280 13.55 -3.82 -8.38
CA SER A 280 13.26 -3.51 -9.78
C SER A 280 12.49 -2.20 -9.95
N ARG A 281 12.34 -1.74 -11.20
CA ARG A 281 11.49 -0.57 -11.51
C ARG A 281 10.02 -0.86 -11.21
N GLU A 282 9.59 -2.10 -11.42
CA GLU A 282 8.26 -2.59 -11.10
C GLU A 282 8.03 -2.58 -9.58
N ASP A 283 8.98 -3.11 -8.80
CA ASP A 283 8.92 -3.08 -7.33
C ASP A 283 8.90 -1.63 -6.82
N ARG A 284 9.69 -0.74 -7.43
CA ARG A 284 9.68 0.69 -7.11
C ARG A 284 8.31 1.31 -7.27
N LEU A 285 7.66 1.10 -8.41
CA LEU A 285 6.33 1.64 -8.68
C LEU A 285 5.29 1.08 -7.70
N GLU A 286 5.36 -0.22 -7.40
CA GLU A 286 4.46 -0.87 -6.44
C GLU A 286 4.65 -0.29 -5.03
N GLN A 287 5.89 -0.16 -4.56
CA GLN A 287 6.19 0.42 -3.25
C GLN A 287 5.86 1.92 -3.19
N ALA A 288 6.01 2.67 -4.27
CA ALA A 288 5.61 4.08 -4.32
C ALA A 288 4.09 4.24 -4.17
N LYS A 289 3.30 3.44 -4.89
CA LYS A 289 1.83 3.42 -4.73
C LYS A 289 1.42 3.00 -3.32
N LEU A 290 2.08 1.98 -2.79
CA LEU A 290 1.83 1.49 -1.44
C LEU A 290 2.17 2.56 -0.38
N PHE A 291 3.28 3.28 -0.56
CA PHE A 291 3.67 4.41 0.29
C PHE A 291 2.62 5.52 0.29
N CYS A 292 2.12 5.92 -0.88
CA CYS A 292 1.04 6.91 -0.97
C CYS A 292 -0.20 6.47 -0.19
N ARG A 293 -0.67 5.23 -0.42
CA ARG A 293 -1.84 4.69 0.26
C ARG A 293 -1.68 4.65 1.77
N ILE A 294 -0.56 4.12 2.27
CA ILE A 294 -0.31 4.02 3.71
C ILE A 294 -0.23 5.41 4.35
N LEU A 295 0.39 6.38 3.66
CA LEU A 295 0.46 7.74 4.18
C LEU A 295 -0.90 8.42 4.19
N GLU A 296 -1.74 8.18 3.18
CA GLU A 296 -3.14 8.62 3.16
C GLU A 296 -3.92 8.03 4.34
N ASP A 297 -3.78 6.72 4.61
CA ASP A 297 -4.41 6.05 5.76
C ASP A 297 -3.95 6.67 7.09
N ILE A 298 -2.63 6.90 7.26
CA ILE A 298 -2.07 7.55 8.47
C ILE A 298 -2.62 8.97 8.68
N LEU A 299 -2.78 9.74 7.59
CA LEU A 299 -3.28 11.11 7.66
C LEU A 299 -4.78 11.15 7.91
N ALA A 300 -5.56 10.19 7.39
CA ALA A 300 -6.99 10.08 7.66
C ALA A 300 -7.28 9.88 9.16
N ASP A 301 -6.40 9.16 9.86
CA ASP A 301 -6.49 8.98 11.32
C ASP A 301 -6.02 10.21 12.11
N THR A 302 -5.51 11.26 11.45
CA THR A 302 -5.00 12.48 12.09
C THR A 302 -5.58 13.77 11.47
N PRO A 303 -6.81 14.18 11.87
CA PRO A 303 -7.53 15.29 11.24
C PRO A 303 -6.74 16.61 11.20
N GLN A 304 -6.03 16.94 12.28
CA GLN A 304 -5.18 18.15 12.35
C GLN A 304 -4.06 18.15 11.31
N ALA A 305 -3.52 16.99 10.94
CA ALA A 305 -2.52 16.88 9.89
C ALA A 305 -3.17 16.96 8.51
N GLN A 306 -4.30 16.27 8.33
CA GLN A 306 -5.07 16.24 7.09
C GLN A 306 -5.55 17.62 6.63
N ASP A 307 -5.95 18.49 7.56
CA ASP A 307 -6.40 19.85 7.21
C ASP A 307 -5.25 20.75 6.76
N ASN A 308 -4.03 20.48 7.24
CA ASN A 308 -2.87 21.34 7.02
C ASN A 308 -1.98 20.89 5.84
N CYS A 309 -2.19 19.70 5.27
CA CYS A 309 -1.46 19.24 4.10
C CYS A 309 -2.35 18.60 3.03
N ARG A 310 -1.88 18.58 1.78
CA ARG A 310 -2.53 17.91 0.66
C ARG A 310 -1.52 17.12 -0.15
N LEU A 311 -1.86 15.87 -0.45
CA LEU A 311 -1.03 14.98 -1.24
C LEU A 311 -1.42 15.12 -2.72
N ILE A 312 -0.44 15.44 -3.58
CA ILE A 312 -0.64 15.51 -5.03
C ILE A 312 0.11 14.33 -5.66
N VAL A 313 -0.61 13.26 -5.92
CA VAL A 313 -0.07 12.05 -6.57
C VAL A 313 -0.25 12.17 -8.07
N TYR A 314 0.83 12.05 -8.83
CA TYR A 314 0.79 12.10 -10.29
C TYR A 314 1.77 11.11 -10.92
N GLN A 315 1.50 10.79 -12.19
CA GLN A 315 2.38 10.00 -13.02
C GLN A 315 2.53 10.73 -14.35
N GLU A 316 3.75 11.16 -14.67
CA GLU A 316 4.01 11.80 -15.96
C GLU A 316 3.70 10.81 -17.10
N PRO A 317 2.90 11.21 -18.10
CA PRO A 317 2.63 10.33 -19.23
C PRO A 317 3.89 10.11 -20.06
N ALA A 318 3.98 8.97 -20.72
CA ALA A 318 5.04 8.74 -21.71
C ALA A 318 4.96 9.78 -22.83
N GLU A 319 6.12 10.18 -23.37
CA GLU A 319 6.34 11.27 -24.34
C GLU A 319 5.13 11.61 -25.24
N GLY A 320 4.75 12.89 -25.28
CA GLY A 320 3.72 13.44 -26.18
C GLY A 320 2.50 14.06 -25.49
N SER A 321 2.39 14.00 -24.16
CA SER A 321 1.35 14.71 -23.41
C SER A 321 1.78 16.10 -22.97
N SER A 322 0.87 17.07 -23.01
CA SER A 322 1.04 18.40 -22.41
C SER A 322 0.84 18.37 -20.88
N PHE A 323 1.54 17.47 -20.17
CA PHE A 323 1.50 17.47 -18.71
C PHE A 323 2.24 18.71 -18.21
N SER A 324 1.62 19.44 -17.30
CA SER A 324 2.23 20.57 -16.61
C SER A 324 1.97 20.42 -15.12
N LEU A 325 3.06 20.37 -14.36
CA LEU A 325 3.01 20.23 -12.91
C LEU A 325 2.39 21.47 -12.27
N SER A 326 2.71 22.67 -12.77
CA SER A 326 2.13 23.92 -12.26
C SER A 326 0.60 23.94 -12.41
N GLN A 327 0.07 23.43 -13.52
CA GLN A 327 -1.37 23.31 -13.77
C GLN A 327 -2.04 22.28 -12.86
N GLU A 328 -1.39 21.14 -12.61
CA GLU A 328 -1.90 20.16 -11.67
C GLU A 328 -1.97 20.75 -10.25
N VAL A 329 -0.91 21.41 -9.78
CA VAL A 329 -0.94 22.07 -8.46
C VAL A 329 -2.01 23.16 -8.39
N LEU A 330 -2.14 24.01 -9.41
CA LEU A 330 -3.19 25.04 -9.47
C LEU A 330 -4.60 24.43 -9.42
N ARG A 331 -4.81 23.27 -10.06
CA ARG A 331 -6.09 22.55 -9.99
C ARG A 331 -6.42 22.15 -8.56
N HIS A 332 -5.46 21.58 -7.82
CA HIS A 332 -5.65 21.23 -6.40
C HIS A 332 -5.91 22.46 -5.54
N ILE A 333 -5.15 23.55 -5.71
CA ILE A 333 -5.41 24.82 -4.97
C ILE A 333 -6.83 25.34 -5.21
N ARG A 334 -7.27 25.37 -6.48
CA ARG A 334 -8.62 25.83 -6.85
C ARG A 334 -9.72 24.92 -6.30
N GLN A 335 -9.45 23.63 -6.11
CA GLN A 335 -10.40 22.69 -5.51
C GLN A 335 -10.56 22.96 -4.02
N GLU A 336 -9.45 23.12 -3.29
CA GLU A 336 -9.47 23.47 -1.86
C GLU A 336 -10.21 24.78 -1.59
N GLU A 337 -9.98 25.79 -2.41
CA GLU A 337 -10.66 27.08 -2.30
C GLU A 337 -12.18 26.93 -2.43
N LYS A 338 -12.66 26.03 -3.29
CA LYS A 338 -14.10 25.77 -3.48
C LYS A 338 -14.70 24.99 -2.31
N GLU A 339 -14.01 23.96 -1.85
CA GLU A 339 -14.49 23.09 -0.76
C GLU A 339 -14.67 23.89 0.55
N GLU A 340 -13.70 24.74 0.92
CA GLU A 340 -13.82 25.60 2.12
C GLU A 340 -14.91 26.66 1.99
N VAL A 341 -15.08 27.28 0.81
CA VAL A 341 -16.16 28.26 0.59
C VAL A 341 -17.53 27.60 0.73
N THR A 342 -17.69 26.36 0.24
CA THR A 342 -18.96 25.64 0.39
C THR A 342 -19.28 25.30 1.85
N VAL A 343 -18.30 24.86 2.65
CA VAL A 343 -18.50 24.55 4.07
C VAL A 343 -18.92 25.80 4.87
N TYR A 344 -18.23 26.92 4.68
CA TYR A 344 -18.57 28.18 5.36
C TYR A 344 -19.96 28.71 4.95
N SER A 345 -20.34 28.54 3.68
CA SER A 345 -21.68 28.93 3.21
C SER A 345 -22.81 28.07 3.80
N SER A 346 -22.55 26.78 4.04
CA SER A 346 -23.51 25.88 4.70
C SER A 346 -23.63 26.14 6.20
N GLU A 347 -22.54 26.47 6.90
CA GLU A 347 -22.57 26.84 8.31
C GLU A 347 -23.27 28.19 8.54
N THR A 348 -23.10 29.16 7.63
CA THR A 348 -23.76 30.47 7.74
C THR A 348 -25.26 30.40 7.43
N SER A 349 -25.74 29.32 6.78
CA SER A 349 -27.16 29.14 6.43
C SER A 349 -28.01 28.47 7.51
N VAL A 350 -27.42 28.10 8.66
CA VAL A 350 -28.14 27.55 9.82
C VAL A 350 -28.12 28.57 10.96
N VAL A 351 -28.91 29.63 10.82
CA VAL A 351 -29.41 30.39 11.97
C VAL A 351 -30.94 30.40 11.94
N PRO A 352 -31.61 29.51 12.69
CA PRO A 352 -32.94 29.79 13.20
C PRO A 352 -32.80 30.50 14.56
N GLY A 353 -33.66 31.51 14.75
CA GLY A 353 -33.59 32.45 15.85
C GLY A 353 -33.76 31.85 17.25
N ALA A 354 -33.38 32.66 18.22
CA ALA A 354 -33.58 32.41 19.64
C ALA A 354 -35.05 32.12 19.96
N SER A 355 -35.32 30.92 20.49
CA SER A 355 -36.50 30.67 21.32
C SER A 355 -36.18 29.58 22.34
N THR A 356 -36.32 29.98 23.60
CA THR A 356 -36.29 29.22 24.84
C THR A 356 -36.99 27.86 24.78
N LEU A 357 -36.27 26.80 25.20
CA LEU A 357 -36.70 25.61 25.98
C LEU A 357 -35.92 24.38 25.51
N SER A 358 -34.96 23.93 26.31
CA SER A 358 -34.41 22.58 26.20
C SER A 358 -34.18 22.02 27.59
N GLN A 359 -35.10 21.17 28.03
CA GLN A 359 -34.84 20.21 29.12
C GLN A 359 -33.73 19.27 28.66
N GLU A 360 -32.70 19.10 29.50
CA GLU A 360 -31.71 18.04 29.34
C GLU A 360 -32.38 16.66 29.47
N PRO A 361 -32.09 15.70 28.58
CA PRO A 361 -32.32 14.30 28.88
C PRO A 361 -31.08 13.73 29.59
N GLU A 362 -31.22 13.45 30.89
CA GLU A 362 -30.33 12.58 31.65
C GLU A 362 -30.38 11.16 31.05
N LEU A 363 -29.26 10.69 30.51
CA LEU A 363 -29.04 9.27 30.23
C LEU A 363 -28.19 8.67 31.35
N LEU A 364 -28.88 8.08 32.32
CA LEU A 364 -28.30 7.20 33.33
C LEU A 364 -27.87 5.88 32.68
N ILE A 365 -26.57 5.71 32.47
CA ILE A 365 -25.97 4.38 32.30
C ILE A 365 -24.97 4.19 33.44
N SER A 366 -25.34 3.29 34.35
CA SER A 366 -24.51 2.82 35.44
C SER A 366 -23.46 1.83 34.92
N GLY A 367 -22.25 1.89 35.48
CA GLY A 367 -21.21 0.89 35.26
C GLY A 367 -19.80 1.47 35.28
N MET A 368 -19.22 1.58 36.48
CA MET A 368 -17.84 1.99 36.73
C MET A 368 -16.82 1.05 36.09
N GLU A 369 -15.88 1.59 35.31
CA GLU A 369 -14.45 1.22 35.36
C GLU A 369 -13.64 2.52 35.23
N MET A 370 -12.84 2.83 36.25
CA MET A 370 -11.99 4.03 36.29
C MET A 370 -10.94 3.99 35.17
N PRO A 371 -10.70 5.07 34.42
CA PRO A 371 -9.57 5.13 33.50
C PRO A 371 -8.25 5.20 34.28
N LEU A 372 -7.36 4.24 34.02
CA LEU A 372 -5.97 4.24 34.48
C LEU A 372 -5.21 5.44 33.89
N PRO A 373 -4.25 6.04 34.62
CA PRO A 373 -3.54 7.24 34.16
C PRO A 373 -2.65 6.95 32.94
N LEU A 374 -2.69 7.89 31.99
CA LEU A 374 -1.85 7.94 30.80
C LEU A 374 -0.37 7.90 31.19
N ARG A 375 0.30 6.81 30.85
CA ARG A 375 1.75 6.66 30.98
C ARG A 375 2.41 7.56 29.92
N THR A 376 3.02 8.66 30.37
CA THR A 376 3.81 9.57 29.53
C THR A 376 5.21 9.01 29.31
N ASP A 377 5.32 7.98 28.48
CA ASP A 377 6.60 7.60 27.90
C ASP A 377 6.71 8.27 26.52
N VAL A 378 7.13 9.54 26.54
CA VAL A 378 7.55 10.30 25.35
C VAL A 378 9.03 10.04 25.11
N PHE A 379 9.37 9.49 23.94
CA PHE A 379 10.71 9.55 23.36
C PHE A 379 10.65 10.25 21.99
#